data_AF-A0A9D4NC41-F1
#
_entry.id   AF-A0A9D4NC41-F1
#
_cell.length_a   1.000
_cell.length_b   1.000
_cell.length_c   1.000
_cell.angle_alpha   90.00
_cell.angle_beta   90.00
_cell.angle_gamma   90.00
#
_symmetry.space_group_name_H-M   'P 1'
#
loop_
_entity.id
_entity.type
_entity.pdbx_description
1 polymer ?
#
loop_
_entity_poly.entity_id
_entity_poly.type
_entity_poly.pdbx_seq_one_letter_code
_entity_poly.pdbx_strand_id
1 'polypeptide(L)'
;MNPIPYIAFLCAKITVLERKVDTLEKLYGCQLVWKIEGWEDKVHEAKLGRKATLFSPPFLTSRHGYKMALSLCPYGDGKGGPCLVKKGVNACA
;
A
#
# COMPACT_ATOMS: atom_id res chain seq x y z
N MET A 1 11.92 39.41 12.36
CA MET A 1 11.91 38.63 11.11
C MET A 1 11.90 37.16 11.52
N ASN A 2 10.74 36.49 11.43
CA ASN A 2 10.50 35.20 12.09
C ASN A 2 11.12 34.04 11.29
N PRO A 3 12.04 33.23 11.87
CA PRO A 3 12.67 32.08 11.19
C PRO A 3 11.79 30.81 11.12
N ILE A 4 10.64 30.82 11.79
CA ILE A 4 9.68 29.71 11.91
C ILE A 4 9.14 29.18 10.56
N PRO A 5 8.82 30.00 9.53
CA PRO A 5 8.21 29.47 8.32
C PRO A 5 9.19 28.71 7.42
N TYR A 6 10.49 29.06 7.46
CA TYR A 6 11.50 28.39 6.64
C TYR A 6 11.81 27.00 7.16
N ILE A 7 11.92 26.83 8.49
CA ILE A 7 12.13 25.52 9.12
C ILE A 7 10.94 24.60 8.86
N ALA A 8 9.71 25.10 9.02
CA ALA A 8 8.50 24.33 8.71
C ALA A 8 8.44 23.89 7.24
N PHE A 9 8.82 24.79 6.32
CA PHE A 9 8.88 24.50 4.89
C PHE A 9 9.95 23.46 4.56
N LEU A 10 11.14 23.56 5.17
CA LEU A 10 12.21 22.58 5.00
C LEU A 10 11.80 21.19 5.49
N CYS A 11 11.21 21.10 6.70
CA CYS A 11 10.70 19.84 7.24
C CYS A 11 9.66 19.21 6.30
N ALA A 12 8.71 20.00 5.80
CA ALA A 12 7.71 19.50 4.85
C ALA A 12 8.35 18.95 3.57
N LYS A 13 9.39 19.60 3.05
CA LYS A 13 10.15 19.11 1.88
C LYS A 13 10.92 17.82 2.19
N ILE A 14 11.55 17.73 3.36
CA ILE A 14 12.28 16.55 3.83
C ILE A 14 11.33 15.36 3.95
N THR A 15 10.17 15.51 4.61
CA THR A 15 9.18 14.44 4.76
C THR A 15 8.66 13.92 3.41
N VAL A 16 8.51 14.79 2.41
CA VAL A 16 8.12 14.39 1.06
C VAL A 16 9.22 13.56 0.38
N LEU A 17 10.49 13.96 0.55
CA LEU A 17 11.62 13.22 0.00
C LEU A 17 11.81 11.87 0.69
N GLU A 18 11.69 11.80 2.01
CA GLU A 18 11.75 10.55 2.78
C GLU A 18 10.68 9.56 2.29
N ARG A 19 9.44 10.01 2.08
CA ARG A 19 8.37 9.17 1.50
C ARG A 19 8.69 8.68 0.09
N LYS A 20 9.34 9.52 -0.72
CA LYS A 20 9.76 9.13 -2.08
C LYS A 20 10.88 8.09 -2.04
N VAL A 21 11.87 8.26 -1.17
CA VAL A 21 12.99 7.32 -0.99
C VAL A 21 12.47 5.99 -0.48
N ASP A 22 11.64 5.99 0.58
CA ASP A 22 11.01 4.77 1.12
C ASP A 22 10.16 4.04 0.06
N THR A 23 9.45 4.79 -0.78
CA THR A 23 8.73 4.21 -1.92
C THR A 23 9.72 3.57 -2.89
N LEU A 24 10.75 4.29 -3.32
CA LEU A 24 11.72 3.78 -4.30
C LEU A 24 12.45 2.53 -3.78
N GLU A 25 12.91 2.53 -2.53
CA GLU A 25 13.55 1.38 -1.88
C GLU A 25 12.64 0.16 -1.87
N LYS A 26 11.34 0.35 -1.58
CA LYS A 26 10.33 -0.72 -1.65
C LYS A 26 10.01 -1.19 -3.07
N LEU A 27 10.26 -0.35 -4.08
CA LEU A 27 10.04 -0.65 -5.49
C LEU A 27 11.27 -1.29 -6.18
N TYR A 28 12.42 -1.39 -5.51
CA TYR A 28 13.66 -1.94 -6.10
C TYR A 28 13.65 -3.48 -6.26
N GLY A 29 12.57 -4.18 -5.90
CA GLY A 29 12.43 -5.63 -6.05
C GLY A 29 11.11 -6.06 -6.71
N CYS A 30 11.12 -7.21 -7.39
CA CYS A 30 9.93 -7.83 -7.98
C CYS A 30 9.05 -8.58 -6.95
N GLN A 31 9.49 -8.62 -5.69
CA GLN A 31 8.85 -9.35 -4.60
C GLN A 31 8.29 -8.36 -3.57
N LEU A 32 7.00 -8.51 -3.24
CA LEU A 32 6.33 -7.78 -2.16
C LEU A 32 6.06 -8.72 -0.99
N VAL A 33 6.51 -8.35 0.21
CA VAL A 33 6.09 -8.97 1.47
C VAL A 33 5.07 -8.05 2.14
N TRP A 34 3.82 -8.51 2.25
CA TRP A 34 2.73 -7.73 2.84
C TRP A 34 2.27 -8.37 4.16
N LYS A 35 2.69 -7.78 5.28
CA LYS A 35 2.24 -8.17 6.62
C LYS A 35 0.91 -7.48 6.94
N ILE A 36 -0.04 -8.24 7.47
CA ILE A 36 -1.35 -7.74 7.90
C ILE A 36 -1.46 -7.90 9.40
N GLU A 37 -1.56 -6.79 10.12
CA GLU A 37 -1.77 -6.77 11.57
C GLU A 37 -3.26 -6.77 11.91
N GLY A 38 -3.63 -7.32 13.07
CA GLY A 38 -5.03 -7.40 13.51
C GLY A 38 -5.88 -8.26 12.56
N TRP A 39 -5.43 -9.47 12.25
CA TRP A 39 -6.11 -10.35 11.29
C TRP A 39 -7.54 -10.70 11.70
N GLU A 40 -7.74 -11.03 12.98
CA GLU A 40 -9.05 -11.44 13.51
C GLU A 40 -10.10 -10.34 13.36
N ASP A 41 -9.75 -9.10 13.73
CA ASP A 41 -10.61 -7.93 13.56
C ASP A 41 -10.97 -7.72 12.09
N LYS A 42 -9.98 -7.82 11.19
CA LYS A 42 -10.21 -7.64 9.75
C LYS A 42 -11.11 -8.71 9.15
N VAL A 43 -11.00 -9.95 9.64
CA VAL A 43 -11.92 -11.04 9.26
C VAL A 43 -13.32 -10.78 9.82
N HIS A 44 -13.43 -10.29 11.06
CA HIS A 44 -14.71 -9.94 11.66
C HIS A 44 -15.41 -8.78 10.91
N GLU A 45 -14.68 -7.72 10.60
CA GLU A 45 -15.14 -6.60 9.77
C GLU A 45 -15.58 -7.04 8.37
N ALA A 46 -14.86 -8.00 7.77
CA ALA A 46 -15.21 -8.56 6.48
C ALA A 46 -16.48 -9.44 6.56
N LYS A 47 -16.64 -10.23 7.62
CA LYS A 47 -17.87 -11.01 7.91
C LYS A 47 -19.10 -10.12 8.05
N LEU A 48 -18.93 -8.96 8.67
CA LEU A 48 -20.00 -7.96 8.83
C LEU A 48 -20.24 -7.12 7.57
N GLY A 49 -19.51 -7.37 6.48
CA GLY A 49 -19.65 -6.66 5.20
C GLY A 49 -19.10 -5.23 5.19
N ARG A 50 -18.48 -4.76 6.29
CA ARG A 50 -17.99 -3.37 6.42
C ARG A 50 -16.71 -3.12 5.63
N LYS A 51 -15.78 -4.09 5.65
CA LYS A 51 -14.47 -3.97 4.97
C LYS A 51 -14.03 -5.28 4.35
N ALA A 52 -14.75 -5.68 3.30
CA ALA A 52 -14.56 -6.97 2.64
C ALA A 52 -13.21 -7.11 1.91
N THR A 53 -12.55 -6.00 1.54
CA THR A 53 -11.30 -6.01 0.77
C THR A 53 -10.24 -5.10 1.39
N LEU A 54 -9.01 -5.61 1.49
CA LEU A 54 -7.82 -4.92 1.92
C LEU A 54 -6.88 -4.73 0.71
N PHE A 55 -6.16 -3.62 0.67
CA PHE A 55 -5.19 -3.33 -0.39
C PHE A 55 -3.77 -3.22 0.16
N SER A 56 -2.80 -3.79 -0.56
CA SER A 56 -1.39 -3.58 -0.26
C SER A 56 -0.91 -2.23 -0.77
N PRO A 57 0.24 -1.73 -0.27
CA PRO A 57 1.00 -0.71 -0.97
C PRO A 57 1.34 -1.14 -2.40
N PRO A 58 1.46 -0.19 -3.35
CA PRO A 58 1.84 -0.51 -4.71
C PRO A 58 3.29 -0.99 -4.80
N PHE A 59 3.57 -1.95 -5.68
CA PHE A 59 4.90 -2.48 -5.97
C PHE A 59 5.14 -2.57 -7.49
N LEU A 60 6.41 -2.60 -7.90
CA LEU A 60 6.78 -2.78 -9.30
C LEU A 60 7.10 -4.26 -9.56
N THR A 61 6.74 -4.74 -10.73
CA THR A 61 7.09 -6.11 -11.17
C THR A 61 8.55 -6.22 -11.63
N SER A 62 9.16 -5.10 -12.03
CA SER A 62 10.56 -4.96 -12.46
C SER A 62 10.94 -3.48 -12.45
N ARG A 63 12.22 -3.13 -12.65
CA ARG A 63 12.74 -1.75 -12.67
C ARG A 63 11.98 -0.80 -13.61
N HIS A 64 11.50 -1.31 -14.75
CA HIS A 64 10.63 -0.60 -15.69
C HIS A 64 9.31 -1.37 -15.92
N GLY A 65 8.89 -2.17 -14.93
CA GLY A 65 7.73 -3.04 -15.03
C GLY A 65 6.43 -2.34 -14.68
N TYR A 66 5.35 -3.11 -14.64
CA TYR A 66 4.03 -2.64 -14.26
C TYR A 66 3.95 -2.32 -12.76
N LYS A 67 3.23 -1.24 -12.43
CA LYS A 67 2.81 -0.91 -11.07
C LYS A 67 1.59 -1.74 -10.69
N MET A 68 1.75 -2.56 -9.66
CA MET A 68 0.76 -3.52 -9.19
C MET A 68 0.43 -3.26 -7.73
N ALA A 69 -0.73 -3.73 -7.27
CA ALA A 69 -1.10 -3.83 -5.86
C ALA A 69 -1.80 -5.16 -5.63
N LEU A 70 -1.81 -5.64 -4.39
CA LEU A 70 -2.55 -6.82 -4.00
C LEU A 70 -3.88 -6.41 -3.37
N SER A 71 -4.92 -7.20 -3.65
CA SER A 71 -6.26 -7.09 -3.10
C SER A 71 -6.55 -8.38 -2.36
N LEU A 72 -6.77 -8.31 -1.04
CA LEU A 72 -7.11 -9.46 -0.20
C LEU A 72 -8.54 -9.33 0.28
N CYS A 73 -9.35 -10.37 0.11
CA CYS A 73 -10.65 -10.47 0.74
C CYS A 73 -10.57 -11.47 1.90
N PRO A 74 -10.54 -11.04 3.17
CA PRO A 74 -10.35 -11.94 4.31
C PRO A 74 -11.47 -12.96 4.51
N TYR A 75 -12.69 -12.62 4.08
CA TYR A 75 -13.85 -13.49 4.16
C TYR A 75 -14.21 -14.16 2.82
N GLY A 76 -13.48 -13.84 1.75
CA GLY A 76 -13.73 -14.36 0.41
C GLY A 76 -14.84 -13.65 -0.35
N ASP A 77 -14.94 -13.95 -1.65
CA ASP A 77 -15.89 -13.41 -2.62
C ASP A 77 -16.97 -14.43 -3.02
N GLY A 78 -17.23 -15.42 -2.16
CA GLY A 78 -18.25 -16.46 -2.38
C GLY A 78 -17.72 -17.80 -2.90
N LYS A 79 -16.41 -17.94 -3.17
CA LYS A 79 -15.78 -19.21 -3.62
C LYS A 79 -15.09 -20.06 -2.53
N GLY A 80 -15.32 -19.78 -1.25
CA GLY A 80 -14.95 -20.71 -0.17
C GLY A 80 -13.61 -20.45 0.53
N GLY A 81 -13.27 -19.18 0.80
CA GLY A 81 -12.15 -18.83 1.66
C GLY A 81 -11.52 -17.48 1.33
N PRO A 82 -10.52 -17.02 2.10
CA PRO A 82 -9.81 -15.78 1.80
C PRO A 82 -9.13 -15.85 0.43
N CYS A 83 -9.31 -14.82 -0.39
CA CYS A 83 -8.73 -14.74 -1.74
C CYS A 83 -7.79 -13.54 -1.90
N LEU A 84 -6.60 -13.78 -2.45
CA LEU A 84 -5.60 -12.76 -2.75
C LEU A 84 -5.45 -12.60 -4.26
N VAL A 85 -5.65 -11.39 -4.77
CA VAL A 85 -5.63 -11.08 -6.20
C VAL A 85 -4.61 -9.98 -6.49
N LYS A 86 -3.79 -10.15 -7.53
CA LYS A 86 -2.92 -9.09 -8.06
C LYS A 86 -3.76 -8.17 -8.96
N LYS A 87 -3.77 -6.87 -8.68
CA LYS A 87 -4.45 -5.83 -9.47
C LYS A 87 -3.43 -4.87 -10.05
N GLY A 88 -3.61 -4.50 -11.32
CA GLY A 88 -2.89 -3.37 -11.91
C GLY A 88 -3.34 -2.07 -11.25
N VAL A 89 -2.39 -1.21 -10.91
CA VAL A 89 -2.68 0.15 -10.42
C VAL A 89 -2.50 1.08 -11.62
N ASN A 90 -3.47 1.94 -11.90
CA ASN A 90 -3.41 2.89 -13.01
C ASN A 90 -2.01 3.53 -13.06
N ALA A 91 -1.33 3.33 -14.19
CA ALA A 91 -0.05 3.97 -14.43
C ALA A 91 -0.29 5.47 -14.43
N CYS A 92 0.24 6.20 -13.44
CA CYS A 92 0.55 7.59 -13.69
C CYS A 92 1.66 7.56 -14.75
N ALA A 93 1.29 7.93 -15.97
CA ALA A 93 2.22 8.34 -17.01
C ALA A 93 3.07 9.51 -16.51
#